data_AF-F7KZX3-F1
#
_entry.id   AF-F7KZX3-F1
#
_cell.length_a   1.000
_cell.length_b   1.000
_cell.length_c   1.000
_cell.angle_alpha   90.00
_cell.angle_beta   90.00
_cell.angle_gamma   90.00
#
_symmetry.space_group_name_H-M   'P 1'
#
loop_
_entity.id
_entity.type
_entity.pdbx_description
1 polymer ?
#
loop_
_entity_poly.entity_id
_entity_poly.type
_entity_poly.pdbx_seq_one_letter_code
_entity_poly.pdbx_strand_id
1 'polypeptide(L)'
;MNFDKVIEVQNCFSEVEKYIKVKSSLSMNNNEKNILIALHYDSFKIIEADRINILGKIQKLNKSFEINHVVINNHMVLFQGTVKGSD
;
A
#
# COMPACT_ATOMS: atom_id res chain seq x y z
N MET A 1 -6.33 -6.68 -13.77
CA MET A 1 -7.10 -6.34 -12.56
C MET A 1 -8.26 -5.43 -12.91
N ASN A 2 -9.40 -5.55 -12.23
CA ASN A 2 -10.48 -4.57 -12.35
C ASN A 2 -9.99 -3.17 -11.94
N PHE A 3 -10.28 -2.15 -12.75
CA PHE A 3 -9.93 -0.75 -12.50
C PHE A 3 -10.35 -0.25 -11.11
N ASP A 4 -11.51 -0.66 -10.60
CA ASP A 4 -11.99 -0.28 -9.27
C ASP A 4 -11.07 -0.77 -8.15
N LYS A 5 -10.49 -1.96 -8.31
CA LYS A 5 -9.53 -2.55 -7.36
C LYS A 5 -8.20 -1.80 -7.40
N VAL A 6 -7.79 -1.32 -8.56
CA VAL A 6 -6.60 -0.47 -8.70
C VAL A 6 -6.81 0.86 -7.99
N ILE A 7 -7.96 1.50 -8.22
CA ILE A 7 -8.33 2.75 -7.54
C ILE A 7 -8.39 2.57 -6.02
N GLU A 8 -8.97 1.47 -5.53
CA GLU A 8 -9.04 1.16 -4.09
C GLU A 8 -7.66 1.17 -3.44
N VAL A 9 -6.68 0.50 -4.07
CA VAL A 9 -5.31 0.43 -3.57
C VAL A 9 -4.59 1.77 -3.71
N GLN A 10 -4.77 2.49 -4.83
CA GLN A 10 -4.19 3.81 -5.02
C GLN A 10 -4.69 4.80 -3.96
N ASN A 11 -5.99 4.83 -3.68
CA ASN A 11 -6.58 5.68 -2.65
C ASN A 11 -6.05 5.33 -1.25
N CYS A 12 -5.85 4.04 -0.96
CA CYS A 12 -5.20 3.62 0.28
C CYS A 12 -3.80 4.23 0.41
N PHE A 13 -3.01 4.20 -0.66
CA PHE A 13 -1.64 4.72 -0.66
C PHE A 13 -1.56 6.26 -0.66
N SER A 14 -2.54 6.95 -1.25
CA SER A 14 -2.69 8.40 -1.09
C SER A 14 -2.98 8.81 0.36
N GLU A 15 -3.72 7.98 1.12
CA GLU A 15 -3.89 8.21 2.56
C GLU A 15 -2.62 7.90 3.36
N VAL A 16 -1.86 6.86 2.98
CA VAL A 16 -0.57 6.54 3.58
C VAL A 16 0.45 7.66 3.36
N GLU A 17 0.46 8.27 2.18
CA GLU A 17 1.37 9.37 1.84
C GLU A 17 1.26 10.56 2.80
N LYS A 18 0.06 10.83 3.35
CA LYS A 18 -0.14 11.92 4.33
C LYS A 18 0.66 11.74 5.62
N TYR A 19 1.09 10.52 5.95
CA TYR A 19 1.95 10.24 7.10
C TYR A 19 3.44 10.41 6.78
N ILE A 20 3.79 10.41 5.48
CA ILE A 20 5.15 10.58 4.99
C ILE A 20 5.38 12.07 4.68
N LYS A 21 6.00 12.79 5.62
CA LYS A 21 6.21 14.25 5.55
C LYS A 21 7.41 14.67 4.68
N VAL A 22 7.78 13.84 3.72
CA VAL A 22 8.89 14.06 2.80
C VAL A 22 8.40 13.81 1.37
N LYS A 23 9.14 14.30 0.39
CA LYS A 23 8.83 14.04 -1.02
C LYS A 23 8.80 12.52 -1.24
N SER A 24 7.73 12.06 -1.86
CA SER A 24 7.50 10.64 -2.10
C SER A 24 7.16 10.40 -3.57
N SER A 25 7.30 9.15 -4.00
CA SER A 25 6.89 8.71 -5.34
C SER A 25 6.18 7.37 -5.25
N LEU A 26 5.08 7.24 -5.97
CA LEU A 26 4.30 6.01 -6.04
C LEU A 26 4.73 5.19 -7.27
N SER A 27 5.03 3.91 -7.06
CA SER A 27 5.18 2.93 -8.14
C SER A 27 4.15 1.83 -7.99
N MET A 28 3.55 1.41 -9.08
CA MET A 28 2.55 0.35 -9.08
C MET A 28 2.80 -0.60 -10.24
N ASN A 29 2.69 -1.89 -9.96
CA ASN A 29 2.68 -2.95 -10.96
C ASN A 29 1.49 -3.86 -10.65
N ASN A 30 0.68 -4.15 -11.65
CA ASN A 30 -0.48 -5.02 -11.50
C ASN A 30 -0.63 -5.93 -12.72
N ASN A 31 -1.22 -7.10 -12.49
CA ASN A 31 -1.66 -8.00 -13.55
C ASN A 31 -3.13 -8.36 -13.33
N GLU A 32 -3.61 -9.48 -13.88
CA GLU A 32 -5.02 -9.86 -13.77
C GLU A 32 -5.52 -9.92 -12.33
N LYS A 33 -4.75 -10.55 -11.43
CA LYS A 33 -5.15 -10.82 -10.04
C LYS A 33 -4.24 -10.20 -8.98
N ASN A 34 -3.00 -9.89 -9.34
CA ASN A 34 -1.99 -9.43 -8.39
C ASN A 34 -1.76 -7.92 -8.53
N ILE A 35 -1.50 -7.28 -7.39
CA ILE A 35 -1.04 -5.90 -7.33
C ILE A 35 0.15 -5.79 -6.39
N LEU A 36 1.14 -5.03 -6.84
CA LEU A 36 2.27 -4.55 -6.07
C LEU A 36 2.25 -3.03 -6.14
N ILE A 37 2.25 -2.38 -5.00
CA ILE A 37 2.33 -0.92 -4.91
C ILE A 37 3.35 -0.56 -3.85
N ALA A 38 4.14 0.46 -4.13
CA ALA A 38 5.12 0.99 -3.22
C ALA A 38 5.11 2.51 -3.24
N LEU A 39 5.13 3.10 -2.04
CA LEU A 39 5.42 4.51 -1.81
C LEU A 39 6.88 4.61 -1.41
N HIS A 40 7.71 5.19 -2.27
CA HIS A 40 9.15 5.37 -2.05
C HIS A 40 9.45 6.78 -1.56
N TYR A 41 10.44 6.91 -0.70
CA TYR A 41 10.95 8.18 -0.17
C TYR A 41 12.40 8.01 0.27
N ASP A 42 13.18 9.09 0.27
CA ASP A 42 14.64 9.00 0.49
C ASP A 42 15.00 8.41 1.86
N SER A 43 14.58 9.06 2.94
CA SER A 43 14.74 8.56 4.31
C SER A 43 13.78 9.31 5.23
N PHE A 44 12.88 8.60 5.88
CA PHE A 44 11.95 9.14 6.86
C PHE A 44 11.79 8.19 8.05
N LYS A 45 12.03 8.69 9.26
CA LYS A 45 11.87 7.89 10.48
C LYS A 45 10.39 7.76 10.82
N ILE A 46 9.79 6.61 10.49
CA ILE A 46 8.42 6.29 10.87
C ILE A 46 8.39 5.93 12.36
N ILE A 47 7.73 6.77 13.17
CA ILE A 47 7.48 6.45 14.58
C ILE A 47 6.41 5.35 14.71
N GLU A 48 6.36 4.69 15.87
CA GLU A 48 5.47 3.56 16.10
C GLU A 48 3.99 3.89 15.89
N ALA A 49 3.54 5.08 16.33
CA ALA A 49 2.17 5.54 16.12
C ALA A 49 1.82 5.67 14.62
N ASP A 50 2.72 6.21 13.81
CA ASP A 50 2.54 6.32 12.35
C ASP A 50 2.53 4.93 11.71
N ARG A 51 3.41 4.02 12.15
CA ARG A 51 3.43 2.63 11.68
C ARG A 51 2.11 1.92 11.93
N ILE A 52 1.53 2.04 13.12
CA ILE A 52 0.23 1.45 13.48
C ILE A 52 -0.87 2.02 12.58
N ASN A 53 -0.88 3.35 12.36
CA ASN A 53 -1.85 4.00 11.49
C ASN A 53 -1.74 3.53 10.03
N ILE A 54 -0.52 3.47 9.49
CA ILE A 54 -0.25 2.97 8.13
C ILE A 54 -0.72 1.52 8.00
N LEU A 55 -0.35 0.65 8.95
CA LEU A 55 -0.76 -0.75 8.93
C LEU A 55 -2.28 -0.88 8.99
N GLY A 56 -2.95 -0.12 9.85
CA GLY A 56 -4.41 -0.11 9.94
C GLY A 56 -5.11 0.35 8.65
N LYS A 57 -4.49 1.24 7.86
CA LYS A 57 -4.99 1.63 6.54
C LYS A 57 -4.82 0.50 5.53
N ILE A 58 -3.63 -0.09 5.45
CA ILE A 58 -3.34 -1.20 4.53
C ILE A 58 -4.19 -2.43 4.84
N GLN A 59 -4.43 -2.74 6.12
CA GLN A 59 -5.29 -3.86 6.53
C GLN A 59 -6.73 -3.76 6.03
N LYS A 60 -7.24 -2.56 5.71
CA LYS A 60 -8.58 -2.41 5.10
C LYS A 60 -8.66 -3.04 3.71
N LEU A 61 -7.54 -3.12 2.99
CA LEU A 61 -7.46 -3.80 1.70
C LEU A 61 -7.73 -5.31 1.82
N ASN A 62 -7.63 -5.89 3.02
CA ASN A 62 -7.96 -7.30 3.25
C ASN A 62 -9.43 -7.63 2.92
N LYS A 63 -10.31 -6.64 2.77
CA LYS A 63 -11.68 -6.84 2.28
C LYS A 63 -11.72 -7.32 0.82
N SER A 64 -10.81 -6.81 0.01
CA SER A 64 -10.77 -7.01 -1.44
C SER A 64 -9.61 -7.88 -1.90
N PHE A 65 -8.55 -7.97 -1.09
CA PHE A 65 -7.31 -8.64 -1.42
C PHE A 65 -6.88 -9.61 -0.32
N GLU A 66 -6.30 -10.74 -0.69
CA GLU A 66 -5.41 -11.50 0.17
C GLU A 66 -4.09 -10.74 0.24
N ILE A 67 -3.63 -10.45 1.46
CA ILE A 67 -2.40 -9.70 1.68
C ILE A 67 -1.23 -10.68 1.68
N ASN A 68 -0.38 -10.62 0.65
CA ASN A 68 0.80 -11.46 0.54
C ASN A 68 1.98 -10.88 1.32
N HIS A 69 2.28 -9.59 1.10
CA HIS A 69 3.40 -8.91 1.75
C HIS A 69 3.06 -7.47 2.10
N VAL A 70 3.55 -7.01 3.26
CA VAL A 70 3.57 -5.60 3.67
C VAL A 70 4.95 -5.27 4.21
N VAL A 71 5.56 -4.20 3.69
CA VAL A 71 6.83 -3.68 4.21
C VAL A 71 6.61 -2.23 4.62
N ILE A 72 7.03 -1.88 5.83
CA ILE A 72 7.03 -0.51 6.34
C ILE A 72 8.41 -0.27 6.95
N ASN A 73 9.24 0.52 6.29
CA ASN A 73 10.59 0.84 6.76
C ASN A 73 10.88 2.34 6.55
N ASN A 74 12.15 2.74 6.69
CA ASN A 74 12.51 4.16 6.61
C ASN A 74 12.63 4.71 5.18
N HIS A 75 12.46 3.88 4.16
CA HIS A 75 12.63 4.22 2.74
C HIS A 75 11.38 3.97 1.90
N MET A 76 10.50 3.07 2.36
CA MET A 76 9.31 2.74 1.61
C MET A 76 8.19 2.16 2.48
N VAL A 77 6.98 2.31 1.97
CA VAL A 77 5.83 1.48 2.33
C VAL A 77 5.46 0.65 1.11
N LEU A 78 5.33 -0.66 1.25
CA LEU A 78 4.98 -1.59 0.17
C LEU A 78 3.81 -2.48 0.58
N PHE A 79 2.95 -2.74 -0.39
CA PHE A 79 1.87 -3.70 -0.31
C PHE A 79 1.91 -4.60 -1.54
N GLN A 80 1.81 -5.91 -1.32
CA GLN A 80 1.53 -6.90 -2.35
C GLN A 80 0.29 -7.69 -1.95
N GLY A 81 -0.65 -7.83 -2.89
CA GLY A 81 -1.87 -8.59 -2.66
C GLY A 81 -2.45 -9.21 -3.92
N THR A 82 -3.34 -10.18 -3.69
CA THR A 82 -4.07 -10.92 -4.73
C THR A 82 -5.56 -10.70 -4.54
N VAL A 83 -6.32 -10.39 -5.59
CA VAL A 83 -7.78 -10.14 -5.50
C VAL A 83 -8.52 -11.38 -4.99
N LYS A 84 -9.31 -11.22 -3.92
CA LYS A 84 -10.14 -12.30 -3.37
C LYS A 84 -11.32 -12.63 -4.28
N GLY A 85 -11.66 -13.91 -4.37
CA GLY A 85 -12.83 -14.39 -5.12
C GLY A 85 -12.72 -14.17 -6.63
N SER A 86 -11.49 -14.19 -7.16
CA SER A 86 -11.24 -14.16 -8.61
C SER A 86 -10.84 -15.54 -9.17
N ASP A 87 -11.22 -16.61 -8.47
CA ASP A 87 -11.62 -17.94 -8.96
C ASP A 87 -12.62 -18.53 -7.96
#